data_AF-A0A255H0T8-F1
#
_entry.id   AF-A0A255H0T8-F1
#
_cell.length_a   1.000
_cell.length_b   1.000
_cell.length_c   1.000
_cell.angle_alpha   90.00
_cell.angle_beta   90.00
_cell.angle_gamma   90.00
#
_symmetry.space_group_name_H-M   'P 1'
#
loop_
_entity.id
_entity.type
_entity.pdbx_description
1 polymer ?
#
loop_
_entity_poly.entity_id
_entity_poly.type
_entity_poly.pdbx_seq_one_letter_code
_entity_poly.pdbx_strand_id
1 'polypeptide(L)'
;MGLIRGEKLTAYSKRMGWTEPWVSSHGNKFNQDWGWTVEGNELSGVSWLLKVDDRPYLTYRTSGRGVEPLSSQAGYLDRCVSGRQETWEDSPEGWPQQEAFERNRRLDEY
;
A
#
# COMPACT_ATOMS: atom_id res chain seq x y z
N MET A 1 3.66 -30.37 8.19
CA MET A 1 2.86 -29.54 7.26
C MET A 1 2.41 -28.30 8.03
N GLY A 2 3.10 -27.16 7.94
CA GLY A 2 2.87 -26.01 8.84
C GLY A 2 2.13 -24.87 8.15
N LEU A 3 0.83 -24.73 8.42
CA LEU A 3 0.04 -23.53 8.11
C LEU A 3 0.44 -22.40 9.08
N ILE A 4 1.61 -21.80 8.87
CA ILE A 4 2.23 -20.84 9.81
C ILE A 4 2.23 -19.39 9.29
N ARG A 5 1.72 -19.12 8.08
CA ARG A 5 1.81 -17.76 7.49
C ARG A 5 0.76 -16.77 8.00
N GLY A 6 -0.49 -17.19 8.17
CA GLY A 6 -1.58 -16.28 8.58
C GLY A 6 -1.46 -15.82 10.03
N GLU A 7 -1.35 -16.75 10.97
CA GLU A 7 -1.34 -16.45 12.40
C GLU A 7 -0.17 -15.55 12.82
N LYS A 8 1.02 -15.76 12.25
CA LYS A 8 2.19 -14.90 12.50
C LYS A 8 1.99 -13.49 12.00
N LEU A 9 1.42 -13.34 10.81
CA LEU A 9 1.11 -12.03 10.23
C LEU A 9 0.04 -11.29 11.05
N THR A 10 -1.02 -12.00 11.49
CA THR A 10 -2.06 -11.43 12.35
C THR A 10 -1.52 -11.04 13.72
N ALA A 11 -0.67 -11.88 14.34
CA ALA A 11 -0.05 -11.56 15.62
C ALA A 11 0.89 -10.34 15.51
N TYR A 12 1.65 -10.24 14.41
CA TYR A 12 2.49 -9.09 14.14
C TYR A 12 1.67 -7.82 13.91
N SER A 13 0.62 -7.89 13.08
CA SER A 13 -0.33 -6.78 12.87
C SER A 13 -0.92 -6.27 14.19
N LYS A 14 -1.36 -7.18 15.07
CA LYS A 14 -1.86 -6.85 16.41
C LYS A 14 -0.81 -6.17 17.28
N ARG A 15 0.42 -6.68 17.31
CA ARG A 15 1.54 -6.06 18.05
C ARG A 15 1.80 -4.64 17.54
N MET A 16 1.78 -4.45 16.22
CA MET A 16 2.01 -3.16 15.60
C MET A 16 0.78 -2.24 15.66
N GLY A 17 -0.34 -2.67 16.27
CA GLY A 17 -1.55 -1.85 16.39
C GLY A 17 -2.19 -1.47 15.05
N TRP A 18 -1.93 -2.23 13.98
CA TRP A 18 -2.47 -1.92 12.65
C TRP A 18 -3.97 -2.18 12.61
N THR A 19 -4.73 -1.19 12.15
CA THR A 19 -6.20 -1.24 12.03
C THR A 19 -6.68 -1.33 10.59
N GLU A 20 -5.76 -1.24 9.63
CA GLU A 20 -6.09 -1.26 8.21
C GLU A 20 -6.67 -2.61 7.75
N PRO A 21 -7.70 -2.60 6.87
CA PRO A 21 -8.30 -3.82 6.38
C PRO A 21 -7.35 -4.56 5.44
N TRP A 22 -7.18 -5.86 5.68
CA TRP A 22 -6.47 -6.74 4.75
C TRP A 22 -7.47 -7.46 3.88
N VAL A 23 -7.36 -7.26 2.57
CA VAL A 23 -8.31 -7.77 1.59
C VAL A 23 -7.65 -8.74 0.62
N SER A 24 -8.46 -9.60 -0.01
CA SER A 24 -8.00 -10.53 -1.04
C SER A 24 -8.89 -10.42 -2.28
N SER A 25 -8.26 -10.51 -3.45
CA SER A 25 -8.98 -10.67 -4.73
C SER A 25 -9.35 -12.13 -5.02
N HIS A 26 -9.02 -13.07 -4.13
CA HIS A 26 -9.36 -14.48 -4.31
C HIS A 26 -10.87 -14.67 -4.46
N GLY A 27 -11.28 -15.36 -5.52
CA GLY A 27 -12.69 -15.65 -5.80
C GLY A 27 -13.49 -14.49 -6.39
N ASN A 28 -12.85 -13.39 -6.80
CA ASN A 28 -13.53 -12.29 -7.51
C ASN A 28 -12.77 -11.83 -8.76
N LYS A 29 -13.36 -10.88 -9.50
CA LYS A 29 -12.84 -10.37 -10.78
C LYS A 29 -11.90 -9.18 -10.64
N PHE A 30 -11.52 -8.79 -9.42
CA PHE A 30 -10.73 -7.57 -9.19
C PHE A 30 -9.45 -7.54 -10.04
N ASN A 31 -8.67 -8.63 -10.08
CA ASN A 31 -7.45 -8.66 -10.88
C ASN A 31 -7.73 -8.53 -12.39
N GLN A 32 -8.86 -9.04 -12.88
CA GLN A 32 -9.27 -8.87 -14.28
C GLN A 32 -9.67 -7.41 -14.55
N ASP A 33 -10.52 -6.85 -13.70
CA ASP A 33 -11.07 -5.50 -13.84
C ASP A 33 -9.96 -4.42 -13.79
N TRP A 34 -8.93 -4.63 -12.96
CA TRP A 34 -7.80 -3.72 -12.81
C TRP A 34 -6.59 -4.08 -13.68
N GLY A 35 -6.71 -5.08 -14.56
CA GLY A 35 -5.71 -5.43 -15.57
C GLY A 35 -4.43 -6.07 -15.00
N TRP A 36 -4.58 -6.85 -13.93
CA TRP A 36 -3.58 -7.74 -13.34
C TRP A 36 -3.66 -9.17 -13.88
N THR A 37 -4.77 -9.56 -14.50
CA THR A 37 -4.84 -10.79 -15.29
C THR A 37 -4.55 -10.49 -16.77
N VAL A 38 -3.44 -10.99 -17.30
CA VAL A 38 -3.00 -10.81 -18.69
C VAL A 38 -2.88 -12.18 -19.35
N GLU A 39 -3.59 -12.38 -20.47
CA GLU A 39 -3.60 -13.67 -21.19
C GLU A 39 -3.93 -14.87 -20.29
N GLY A 40 -4.83 -14.66 -19.32
CA GLY A 40 -5.22 -15.70 -18.35
C GLY A 40 -4.22 -15.95 -17.22
N ASN A 41 -3.11 -15.20 -17.17
CA ASN A 41 -2.08 -15.32 -16.14
C ASN A 41 -2.08 -14.10 -15.21
N GLU A 42 -1.73 -14.31 -13.94
CA GLU A 42 -1.61 -13.23 -12.96
C GLU A 42 -0.25 -12.52 -13.09
N LEU A 43 -0.30 -11.21 -13.30
CA LEU A 43 0.86 -10.33 -13.36
C LEU A 43 1.18 -9.79 -11.97
N SER A 44 2.43 -9.94 -11.56
CA SER A 44 2.92 -9.32 -10.32
C SER A 44 3.10 -7.81 -10.47
N GLY A 45 2.63 -7.05 -9.49
CA GLY A 45 2.80 -5.61 -9.45
C GLY A 45 2.04 -4.96 -8.28
N VAL A 46 1.99 -3.63 -8.30
CA VAL A 46 1.38 -2.82 -7.24
C VAL A 46 0.47 -1.76 -7.86
N SER A 47 -0.68 -1.51 -7.23
CA SER A 47 -1.61 -0.43 -7.56
C SER A 47 -1.77 0.53 -6.39
N TRP A 48 -1.96 1.80 -6.70
CA TRP A 48 -2.41 2.83 -5.77
C TRP A 48 -3.81 3.25 -6.18
N LEU A 49 -4.73 3.10 -5.24
CA LEU A 49 -6.14 3.43 -5.41
C LEU A 49 -6.50 4.56 -4.46
N LEU A 50 -7.08 5.63 -5.00
CA LEU A 50 -7.70 6.68 -4.20
C LEU A 50 -9.20 6.42 -4.13
N LYS A 51 -9.77 6.40 -2.93
CA LYS A 51 -11.21 6.26 -2.73
C LYS A 51 -11.83 7.64 -2.53
N VAL A 52 -12.76 8.02 -3.41
CA VAL A 52 -13.54 9.27 -3.34
C VAL A 52 -15.01 8.92 -3.47
N ASP A 53 -15.85 9.35 -2.52
CA ASP A 53 -17.30 9.07 -2.49
C ASP A 53 -17.64 7.59 -2.73
N ASP A 54 -16.99 6.71 -1.96
CA ASP A 54 -17.06 5.25 -2.08
C ASP A 54 -16.59 4.62 -3.40
N ARG A 55 -16.09 5.42 -4.33
CA ARG A 55 -15.58 4.96 -5.62
C ARG A 55 -14.06 4.91 -5.64
N PRO A 56 -13.45 3.75 -6.00
CA PRO A 56 -12.01 3.65 -6.17
C PRO A 56 -11.57 4.20 -7.53
N TYR A 57 -10.48 4.94 -7.53
CA TYR A 57 -9.81 5.47 -8.71
C TYR A 57 -8.37 4.97 -8.73
N LEU A 58 -7.95 4.33 -9.82
CA LEU A 58 -6.56 3.97 -10.03
C LEU A 58 -5.76 5.22 -10.38
N THR A 59 -4.85 5.59 -9.48
CA THR A 59 -3.99 6.76 -9.67
C THR A 59 -2.63 6.38 -10.21
N TYR A 60 -2.13 5.19 -9.85
CA TYR A 60 -0.87 4.66 -10.35
C TYR A 60 -0.85 3.13 -10.29
N ARG A 61 -0.21 2.48 -11.28
CA ARG A 61 0.14 1.05 -11.25
C ARG A 61 1.51 0.82 -11.87
N THR A 62 2.21 -0.20 -11.39
CA THR A 62 3.52 -0.58 -11.93
C THR A 62 3.77 -2.08 -11.79
N SER A 63 4.53 -2.65 -12.72
CA SER A 63 4.88 -4.07 -12.80
C SER A 63 6.31 -4.26 -13.34
N GLY A 64 6.81 -5.49 -13.31
CA GLY A 64 8.16 -5.80 -13.79
C GLY A 64 9.22 -4.97 -13.06
N ARG A 65 10.22 -4.44 -13.78
CA ARG A 65 11.28 -3.60 -13.20
C ARG A 65 10.77 -2.29 -12.58
N GLY A 66 9.53 -1.90 -12.89
CA GLY A 66 8.90 -0.73 -12.28
C GLY A 66 8.59 -0.89 -10.78
N VAL A 67 8.75 -2.09 -10.21
CA VAL A 67 8.67 -2.31 -8.75
C VAL A 67 10.04 -2.17 -8.05
N GLU A 68 11.16 -2.09 -8.78
CA GLU A 68 12.49 -1.92 -8.19
C GLU A 68 12.61 -0.68 -7.27
N PRO A 69 12.03 0.49 -7.64
CA PRO A 69 12.05 1.67 -6.77
C PRO A 69 11.24 1.50 -5.46
N LEU A 70 10.40 0.45 -5.36
CA LEU A 70 9.54 0.19 -4.21
C LEU A 70 10.25 -0.65 -3.13
N SER A 71 11.57 -0.69 -3.13
CA SER A 71 12.37 -1.36 -2.10
C SER A 71 12.38 -0.61 -0.76
N SER A 72 11.93 0.64 -0.75
CA SER A 72 11.81 1.47 0.45
C SER A 72 10.37 1.94 0.67
N GLN A 73 10.03 2.21 1.92
CA GLN A 73 8.75 2.84 2.29
C GLN A 73 8.54 4.16 1.53
N ALA A 74 9.59 4.98 1.41
CA ALA A 74 9.58 6.23 0.65
C ALA A 74 9.10 6.00 -0.79
N GLY A 75 9.62 4.97 -1.46
CA GLY A 75 9.21 4.62 -2.82
C GLY A 75 7.72 4.26 -2.96
N TYR A 76 7.09 3.72 -1.91
CA TYR A 76 5.64 3.50 -1.90
C TYR A 76 4.86 4.80 -1.67
N LEU A 77 5.31 5.61 -0.72
CA LEU A 77 4.62 6.85 -0.35
C LEU A 77 4.69 7.92 -1.46
N ASP A 78 5.78 7.97 -2.21
CA ASP A 78 5.94 8.86 -3.38
C ASP A 78 4.90 8.62 -4.49
N ARG A 79 4.21 7.48 -4.45
CA ARG A 79 3.15 7.12 -5.41
C ARG A 79 1.74 7.31 -4.85
N CYS A 80 1.62 7.52 -3.54
CA CYS A 80 0.36 7.93 -2.95
C CYS A 80 0.00 9.33 -3.44
N VAL A 81 -1.29 9.60 -3.65
CA VAL A 81 -1.76 10.94 -4.01
C VAL A 81 -1.26 11.97 -3.00
N SER A 82 -1.29 11.62 -1.71
CA SER A 82 -0.85 12.47 -0.61
C SER A 82 0.68 12.64 -0.47
N GLY A 83 1.50 12.04 -1.33
CA GLY A 83 2.95 11.98 -1.12
C GLY A 83 3.36 11.30 0.18
N ARG A 84 4.53 11.68 0.72
CA ARG A 84 5.05 11.17 2.00
C ARG A 84 4.39 11.80 3.21
N GLN A 85 3.68 12.91 3.02
CA GLN A 85 3.07 13.70 4.10
C GLN A 85 4.13 14.24 5.05
N GLU A 86 5.26 14.71 4.51
CA GLU A 86 6.37 15.25 5.30
C GLU A 86 6.40 16.78 5.21
N THR A 87 6.79 17.47 6.28
CA THR A 87 6.74 18.95 6.40
C THR A 87 7.61 19.70 5.39
N TRP A 88 8.57 19.04 4.76
CA TRP A 88 9.38 19.61 3.68
C TRP A 88 8.73 19.51 2.29
N GLU A 89 7.67 18.71 2.14
CA GLU A 89 6.95 18.57 0.87
C GLU A 89 6.06 19.80 0.63
N ASP A 90 6.06 20.31 -0.59
CA ASP A 90 5.13 21.33 -1.04
C ASP A 90 3.76 20.66 -1.34
N SER A 91 2.92 20.56 -0.30
CA SER A 91 1.62 19.91 -0.36
C SER A 91 0.47 20.93 -0.40
N PRO A 92 -0.65 20.61 -1.08
CA PRO A 92 -1.86 21.42 -1.03
C PRO A 92 -2.33 21.71 0.41
N GLU A 93 -2.99 22.86 0.59
CA GLU A 93 -3.56 23.24 1.88
C GLU A 93 -4.52 22.17 2.42
N GLY A 94 -4.39 21.89 3.72
CA GLY A 94 -5.20 20.89 4.41
C GLY A 94 -4.73 19.45 4.26
N TRP A 95 -3.65 19.20 3.51
CA TRP A 95 -3.04 17.86 3.49
C TRP A 95 -2.35 17.56 4.82
N PRO A 96 -2.54 16.35 5.36
CA PRO A 96 -1.82 15.93 6.56
C PRO A 96 -0.32 15.96 6.30
N GLN A 97 0.44 16.56 7.22
CA GLN A 97 1.91 16.55 7.20
C GLN A 97 2.46 16.33 8.62
N GLN A 98 3.67 15.77 8.68
CA GLN A 98 4.41 15.44 9.90
C GLN A 98 5.92 15.58 9.68
N GLU A 99 6.71 15.52 10.75
CA GLU A 99 8.18 15.54 10.61
C GLU A 99 8.70 14.35 9.81
N ALA A 100 9.81 14.57 9.10
CA ALA A 100 10.43 13.55 8.27
C ALA A 100 10.79 12.31 9.09
N PHE A 101 10.52 11.12 8.53
CA PHE A 101 10.76 9.82 9.16
C PHE A 101 9.98 9.51 10.44
N GLU A 102 9.02 10.34 10.86
CA GLU A 102 8.19 10.06 12.05
C GLU A 102 7.44 8.72 11.89
N ARG A 103 6.98 8.40 10.67
CA ARG A 103 6.31 7.13 10.30
C ARG A 103 7.20 5.89 10.30
N ASN A 104 8.53 6.06 10.35
CA ASN A 104 9.45 4.92 10.37
C ASN A 104 9.60 4.36 11.79
N ARG A 105 9.21 5.13 12.81
CA ARG A 105 9.19 4.67 14.19
C ARG A 105 8.15 3.57 14.30
N ARG A 106 8.54 2.45 14.89
CA ARG A 106 7.55 1.45 15.25
C ARG A 106 6.70 2.00 16.38
N LEU A 107 5.42 1.67 16.36
CA LEU A 107 4.47 2.09 17.40
C LEU A 107 4.84 1.58 18.82
N ASP A 108 5.77 0.62 18.92
CA ASP A 108 6.31 0.09 20.16
C ASP A 108 7.74 0.58 20.51
N GLU A 109 8.29 1.56 19.80
CA GLU A 109 9.60 2.17 20.06
C GLU A 109 9.40 3.68 20.39
N TYR A 110 9.69 4.08 21.64
CA TYR A 110 9.63 5.46 22.16
C TYR A 110 11.04 6.01 22.40
#